data_AF-A0AAN8R5F8-F1
#
_entry.id   AF-A0AAN8R5F8-F1
#
_cell.length_a   1.000
_cell.length_b   1.000
_cell.length_c   1.000
_cell.angle_alpha   90.00
_cell.angle_beta   90.00
_cell.angle_gamma   90.00
#
_symmetry.space_group_name_H-M   'P 1'
#
loop_
_entity.id
_entity.type
_entity.pdbx_description
1 polymer ?
#
loop_
_entity_poly.entity_id
_entity_poly.type
_entity_poly.pdbx_seq_one_letter_code
_entity_poly.pdbx_strand_id
1 'polypeptide(L)'
;MPHKVSLELNPDLNSLLTPLPPGVGLVHVRALGKNTTLHYLLCNQGAQALLLVHTSSTSSKVEVDWPAFLVQNTTGSLKVTPESSVLCSNALVFTRLWEYDDVNDTADPEHMPPSSFFQPYKLQNFTWDDLNKTLDPTAHTALLCGRDASESFSNGSLCLKFSAFDSEGRDQGWPSLLHNANSSQLRVGLDGVAPRSNRSRFSLELQAVGGTQPMALL
;
A
#
# COMPACT_ATOMS: atom_id res chain seq x y z
N MET A 1 16.22 16.05 10.56
CA MET A 1 16.61 15.24 11.74
C MET A 1 16.24 13.80 11.45
N PRO A 2 17.08 12.81 11.79
CA PRO A 2 16.79 11.42 11.49
C PRO A 2 15.65 10.88 12.35
N HIS A 3 14.94 9.88 11.83
CA HIS A 3 13.94 9.11 12.57
C HIS A 3 14.51 7.73 12.89
N LYS A 4 14.07 7.14 14.00
CA LYS A 4 14.28 5.71 14.26
C LYS A 4 13.14 4.93 13.61
N VAL A 5 13.43 4.23 12.53
CA VAL A 5 12.43 3.45 11.79
C VAL A 5 12.48 1.99 12.25
N SER A 6 11.30 1.37 12.36
CA SER A 6 11.15 -0.06 12.57
C SER A 6 10.04 -0.59 11.68
N LEU A 7 10.20 -1.82 11.19
CA LEU A 7 9.25 -2.50 10.33
C LEU A 7 8.95 -3.88 10.92
N GLU A 8 7.67 -4.22 11.01
CA GLU A 8 7.19 -5.51 11.51
C GLU A 8 6.05 -6.04 10.64
N LEU A 9 5.93 -7.37 10.59
CA LEU A 9 4.82 -8.06 9.93
C LEU A 9 3.84 -8.55 10.99
N ASN A 10 2.56 -8.28 10.77
CA ASN A 10 1.45 -8.69 11.61
C ASN A 10 1.65 -8.24 13.08
N PRO A 11 1.64 -6.92 13.34
CA PRO A 11 1.84 -6.39 14.69
C PRO A 11 0.85 -7.00 15.69
N ASP A 12 1.34 -7.32 16.89
CA ASP A 12 0.58 -7.93 18.00
C ASP A 12 -0.11 -9.27 17.70
N LEU A 13 0.18 -9.90 16.55
CA LEU A 13 -0.42 -11.20 16.21
C LEU A 13 0.13 -12.31 17.08
N ASN A 14 -0.76 -13.00 17.80
CA ASN A 14 -0.46 -14.29 18.40
C ASN A 14 -0.90 -15.43 17.47
N SER A 15 0.01 -15.90 16.62
CA SER A 15 -0.26 -16.93 15.60
C SER A 15 -0.69 -18.28 16.19
N LEU A 16 -0.46 -18.54 17.48
CA LEU A 16 -0.93 -19.75 18.16
C LEU A 16 -2.43 -19.70 18.48
N LEU A 17 -3.00 -18.50 18.61
CA LEU A 17 -4.40 -18.29 18.95
C LEU A 17 -5.23 -17.91 17.72
N THR A 18 -4.62 -17.20 16.76
CA THR A 18 -5.30 -16.71 15.56
C THR A 18 -4.51 -17.12 14.32
N PRO A 19 -4.87 -18.22 13.65
CA PRO A 19 -4.25 -18.59 12.39
C PRO A 19 -4.64 -17.58 11.30
N LEU A 20 -3.65 -17.10 10.55
CA LEU A 20 -3.90 -16.22 9.41
C LEU A 20 -4.35 -17.02 8.19
N PRO A 21 -5.35 -16.53 7.43
CA PRO A 21 -5.63 -17.07 6.11
C PRO A 21 -4.38 -16.99 5.22
N PRO A 22 -4.16 -17.98 4.33
CA PRO A 22 -3.05 -17.94 3.39
C PRO A 22 -3.03 -16.63 2.60
N GLY A 23 -1.86 -15.98 2.55
CA GLY A 23 -1.68 -14.76 1.78
C GLY A 23 -2.22 -13.49 2.43
N VAL A 24 -2.75 -13.50 3.65
CA VAL A 24 -3.09 -12.28 4.40
C VAL A 24 -1.88 -11.81 5.22
N GLY A 25 -1.58 -10.52 5.16
CA GLY A 25 -0.52 -9.89 5.93
C GLY A 25 -0.73 -8.38 6.06
N LEU A 26 -0.32 -7.85 7.22
CA LEU A 26 -0.32 -6.43 7.54
C LEU A 26 1.09 -6.00 7.93
N VAL A 27 1.74 -5.22 7.08
CA VAL A 27 3.04 -4.64 7.40
C VAL A 27 2.81 -3.34 8.15
N HIS A 28 3.48 -3.16 9.28
CA HIS A 28 3.51 -1.92 10.04
C HIS A 28 4.93 -1.35 10.03
N VAL A 29 5.05 -0.11 9.58
CA VAL A 29 6.28 0.68 9.67
C VAL A 29 6.04 1.85 10.61
N ARG A 30 6.94 1.98 11.59
CA ARG A 30 6.89 3.02 12.61
C ARG A 30 8.15 3.87 12.53
N ALA A 31 8.01 5.14 12.18
CA ALA A 31 9.11 6.10 12.15
C ALA A 31 8.99 7.07 13.33
N LEU A 32 9.88 6.90 14.31
CA LEU A 32 9.95 7.72 15.52
C LEU A 32 10.75 8.99 15.29
N GLY A 33 10.08 10.13 15.36
CA GLY A 33 10.70 11.45 15.41
C GLY A 33 11.00 11.89 16.84
N LYS A 34 11.34 13.17 17.00
CA LYS A 34 11.69 13.75 18.32
C LYS A 34 10.50 13.73 19.28
N ASN A 35 9.33 14.15 18.78
CA ASN A 35 8.09 14.31 19.55
C ASN A 35 6.87 13.71 18.82
N THR A 36 7.08 13.05 17.70
CA THR A 36 6.02 12.57 16.80
C THR A 36 6.32 11.15 16.34
N THR A 37 5.29 10.45 15.89
CA THR A 37 5.43 9.15 15.23
C THR A 37 4.67 9.16 13.91
N LEU A 38 5.27 8.62 12.87
CA LEU A 38 4.58 8.26 11.63
C LEU A 38 4.37 6.75 11.61
N HIS A 39 3.13 6.34 11.43
CA HIS A 39 2.74 4.95 11.23
C HIS A 39 2.31 4.77 9.77
N TYR A 40 2.87 3.75 9.12
CA TYR A 40 2.46 3.31 7.79
C TYR A 40 1.98 1.86 7.91
N LEU A 41 0.80 1.56 7.38
CA LEU A 41 0.29 0.20 7.34
C LEU A 41 -0.06 -0.21 5.92
N LEU A 42 0.56 -1.29 5.44
CA LEU A 42 0.30 -1.88 4.13
C LEU A 42 -0.37 -3.24 4.32
N CYS A 43 -1.59 -3.37 3.80
CA CYS A 43 -2.37 -4.60 3.86
C CYS A 43 -2.53 -5.20 2.46
N ASN A 44 -2.49 -6.54 2.36
CA ASN A 44 -2.79 -7.26 1.12
C ASN A 44 -4.15 -8.00 1.15
N GLN A 45 -4.97 -7.77 2.17
CA GLN A 45 -6.35 -8.28 2.23
C GLN A 45 -7.28 -7.37 1.41
N GLY A 46 -7.79 -7.87 0.29
CA GLY A 46 -8.66 -7.11 -0.61
C GLY A 46 -7.88 -6.19 -1.56
N ALA A 47 -8.40 -5.00 -1.83
CA ALA A 47 -7.69 -3.99 -2.60
C ALA A 47 -6.55 -3.37 -1.76
N GLN A 48 -5.42 -3.09 -2.40
CA GLN A 48 -4.19 -2.72 -1.70
C GLN A 48 -4.36 -1.34 -1.12
N ALA A 49 -4.23 -1.26 0.19
CA ALA A 49 -4.37 -0.02 0.94
C ALA A 49 -3.08 0.28 1.70
N LEU A 50 -2.66 1.54 1.63
CA LEU A 50 -1.64 2.12 2.48
C LEU A 50 -2.31 3.13 3.41
N LEU A 51 -2.35 2.82 4.70
CA LEU A 51 -2.78 3.74 5.74
C LEU A 51 -1.57 4.51 6.29
N LEU A 52 -1.73 5.81 6.49
CA LEU A 52 -0.74 6.73 7.04
C LEU A 52 -1.35 7.43 8.25
N VAL A 53 -0.68 7.36 9.40
CA VAL A 53 -1.12 8.06 10.62
C VAL A 53 0.05 8.84 11.20
N HIS A 54 -0.17 10.12 11.50
CA HIS A 54 0.80 10.98 12.17
C HIS A 54 0.30 11.29 13.58
N THR A 55 1.17 11.11 14.58
CA THR A 55 0.83 11.36 15.99
C THR A 55 1.78 12.36 16.63
N SER A 56 1.29 13.05 17.65
CA SER A 56 2.05 13.96 18.54
C SER A 56 2.71 13.24 19.73
N SER A 57 2.92 11.94 19.62
CA SER A 57 3.51 11.13 20.69
C SER A 57 4.52 10.12 20.14
N THR A 58 5.66 9.99 20.82
CA THR A 58 6.66 8.94 20.55
C THR A 58 6.30 7.59 21.19
N SER A 59 5.25 7.56 22.02
CA SER A 59 4.73 6.35 22.66
C SER A 59 3.47 5.81 21.98
N SER A 60 3.01 6.41 20.87
CA SER A 60 1.83 5.92 20.17
C SER A 60 2.06 4.53 19.58
N LYS A 61 1.02 3.71 19.62
CA LYS A 61 1.03 2.32 19.16
C LYS A 61 -0.12 2.04 18.21
N VAL A 62 0.10 1.13 17.28
CA VAL A 62 -0.96 0.49 16.53
C VAL A 62 -1.43 -0.71 17.36
N GLU A 63 -2.74 -0.90 17.47
CA GLU A 63 -3.34 -2.10 18.05
C GLU A 63 -4.28 -2.72 17.01
N VAL A 64 -4.19 -4.05 16.86
CA VAL A 64 -5.00 -4.82 15.90
C VAL A 64 -5.83 -5.87 16.63
N ASP A 65 -7.15 -5.78 16.52
CA ASP A 65 -8.07 -6.87 16.83
C ASP A 65 -8.09 -7.84 15.65
N TRP A 66 -7.18 -8.82 15.66
CA TRP A 66 -7.02 -9.77 14.57
C TRP A 66 -8.28 -10.56 14.22
N PRO A 67 -9.05 -11.12 15.17
CA PRO A 67 -10.33 -11.74 14.86
C PRO A 67 -11.30 -10.83 14.10
N ALA A 68 -11.49 -9.57 14.56
CA ALA A 68 -12.38 -8.63 13.91
C ALA A 68 -11.85 -8.17 12.53
N PHE A 69 -10.55 -7.93 12.44
CA PHE A 69 -9.84 -7.52 11.22
C PHE A 69 -9.99 -8.57 10.11
N LEU A 70 -9.78 -9.84 10.43
CA LEU A 70 -9.81 -10.94 9.46
C LEU A 70 -11.21 -11.18 8.87
N VAL A 71 -12.27 -11.00 9.66
CA VAL A 71 -13.66 -11.14 9.18
C VAL A 71 -14.19 -9.89 8.48
N GLN A 72 -13.34 -8.88 8.25
CA GLN A 72 -13.71 -7.60 7.64
C GLN A 72 -14.84 -6.87 8.38
N ASN A 73 -14.96 -7.12 9.68
CA ASN A 73 -15.78 -6.29 10.56
C ASN A 73 -14.89 -5.14 11.03
N THR A 74 -14.57 -4.25 10.08
CA THR A 74 -13.38 -3.43 10.17
C THR A 74 -13.50 -2.37 11.27
N THR A 75 -14.71 -1.88 11.58
CA THR A 75 -14.89 -0.72 12.47
C THR A 75 -14.22 -0.92 13.83
N GLY A 76 -13.12 -0.21 14.07
CA GLY A 76 -12.36 -0.26 15.32
C GLY A 76 -11.45 -1.49 15.49
N SER A 77 -11.34 -2.35 14.48
CA SER A 77 -10.41 -3.49 14.46
C SER A 77 -8.95 -3.09 14.35
N LEU A 78 -8.68 -1.88 13.85
CA LEU A 78 -7.36 -1.25 13.80
C LEU A 78 -7.45 0.11 14.46
N LYS A 79 -6.57 0.40 15.42
CA LYS A 79 -6.56 1.70 16.12
C LYS A 79 -5.16 2.15 16.47
N VAL A 80 -5.01 3.48 16.62
CA VAL A 80 -3.79 4.08 17.15
C VAL A 80 -4.07 4.63 18.54
N THR A 81 -3.28 4.22 19.53
CA THR A 81 -3.44 4.61 20.93
C THR A 81 -2.25 5.47 21.42
N PRO A 82 -2.49 6.54 22.21
CA PRO A 82 -3.81 7.12 22.50
C PRO A 82 -4.37 7.85 21.28
N GLU A 83 -5.69 7.75 21.05
CA GLU A 83 -6.39 8.39 19.93
C GLU A 83 -6.22 9.91 19.93
N SER A 84 -6.15 10.53 21.13
CA SER A 84 -5.91 11.96 21.30
C SER A 84 -4.56 12.44 20.77
N SER A 85 -3.62 11.53 20.49
CA SER A 85 -2.34 11.88 19.86
C SER A 85 -2.42 11.95 18.34
N VAL A 86 -3.48 11.43 17.71
CA VAL A 86 -3.60 11.40 16.25
C VAL A 86 -3.81 12.82 15.72
N LEU A 87 -2.85 13.29 14.92
CA LEU A 87 -2.88 14.60 14.26
C LEU A 87 -3.53 14.51 12.88
N CYS A 88 -3.24 13.45 12.14
CA CYS A 88 -3.90 13.14 10.88
C CYS A 88 -3.88 11.64 10.58
N SER A 89 -4.91 11.18 9.87
CA SER A 89 -4.97 9.84 9.29
C SER A 89 -5.46 9.93 7.85
N ASN A 90 -4.74 9.26 6.94
CA ASN A 90 -5.08 9.20 5.53
C ASN A 90 -4.84 7.80 5.01
N ALA A 91 -5.64 7.36 4.04
CA ALA A 91 -5.45 6.10 3.35
C ALA A 91 -5.36 6.33 1.84
N LEU A 92 -4.51 5.55 1.19
CA LEU A 92 -4.44 5.43 -0.26
C LEU A 92 -4.88 4.01 -0.63
N VAL A 93 -5.88 3.88 -1.49
CA VAL A 93 -6.41 2.59 -1.94
C VAL A 93 -6.26 2.48 -3.45
N PHE A 94 -5.58 1.43 -3.91
CA PHE A 94 -5.46 1.10 -5.33
C PHE A 94 -6.62 0.20 -5.72
N THR A 95 -7.52 0.70 -6.57
CA THR A 95 -8.79 0.02 -6.84
C THR A 95 -8.80 -0.74 -8.16
N ARG A 96 -8.26 -0.14 -9.23
CA ARG A 96 -8.29 -0.72 -10.58
C ARG A 96 -7.02 -0.42 -11.37
N LEU A 97 -6.60 -1.39 -12.17
CA LEU A 97 -5.67 -1.19 -13.27
C LEU A 97 -6.50 -1.10 -14.56
N TRP A 98 -6.44 0.07 -15.19
CA TRP A 98 -7.08 0.37 -16.47
C TRP A 98 -6.14 0.07 -17.61
N GLU A 99 -6.72 -0.31 -18.74
CA GLU A 99 -6.02 -0.45 -20.01
C GLU A 99 -6.93 0.08 -21.13
N TYR A 100 -6.34 0.79 -22.08
CA TYR A 100 -7.04 1.32 -23.25
C TYR A 100 -6.17 1.24 -24.50
N ASP A 101 -6.80 1.11 -25.66
CA ASP A 101 -6.14 1.20 -26.96
C ASP A 101 -5.91 2.68 -27.32
N ASP A 102 -4.67 3.14 -27.16
CA ASP A 102 -4.25 4.51 -27.47
C ASP A 102 -3.92 4.65 -28.96
N VAL A 103 -4.97 4.68 -29.79
CA VAL A 103 -4.86 4.71 -31.26
C VAL A 103 -3.98 5.86 -31.77
N ASN A 104 -3.99 7.00 -31.07
CA ASN A 104 -3.28 8.21 -31.48
C ASN A 104 -1.98 8.46 -30.69
N ASP A 105 -1.60 7.53 -29.81
CA ASP A 105 -0.38 7.61 -28.99
C ASP A 105 -0.28 8.89 -28.14
N THR A 106 -1.41 9.39 -27.62
CA THR A 106 -1.47 10.68 -26.89
C THR A 106 -1.22 10.54 -25.40
N ALA A 107 -1.31 9.34 -24.85
CA ALA A 107 -1.29 9.10 -23.40
C ALA A 107 -2.41 9.80 -22.62
N ASP A 108 -3.50 10.17 -23.29
CA ASP A 108 -4.54 11.04 -22.75
C ASP A 108 -5.87 10.30 -22.61
N PRO A 109 -6.07 9.53 -21.50
CA PRO A 109 -7.26 8.72 -21.32
C PRO A 109 -8.54 9.56 -21.18
N GLU A 110 -8.46 10.83 -20.78
CA GLU A 110 -9.64 11.68 -20.56
C GLU A 110 -10.34 12.04 -21.89
N HIS A 111 -9.59 12.10 -22.98
CA HIS A 111 -10.09 12.43 -24.31
C HIS A 111 -10.37 11.19 -25.18
N MET A 112 -10.25 9.98 -24.62
CA MET A 112 -10.53 8.74 -25.34
C MET A 112 -12.01 8.35 -25.21
N PRO A 113 -12.62 7.81 -26.29
CA PRO A 113 -14.00 7.34 -26.21
C PRO A 113 -14.07 6.12 -25.28
N PRO A 114 -15.20 5.90 -24.57
CA PRO A 114 -15.37 4.73 -23.70
C PRO A 114 -15.11 3.38 -24.38
N SER A 115 -15.33 3.30 -25.70
CA SER A 115 -15.06 2.11 -26.51
C SER A 115 -13.58 1.74 -26.62
N SER A 116 -12.66 2.67 -26.33
CA SER A 116 -11.23 2.41 -26.33
C SER A 116 -10.75 1.72 -25.06
N PHE A 117 -11.56 1.73 -24.00
CA PHE A 117 -11.22 1.11 -22.72
C PHE A 117 -11.61 -0.36 -22.70
N PHE A 118 -10.67 -1.20 -22.27
CA PHE A 118 -10.97 -2.57 -21.94
C PHE A 118 -11.61 -2.66 -20.55
N GLN A 119 -12.21 -3.81 -20.23
CA GLN A 119 -12.68 -4.07 -18.87
C GLN A 119 -11.51 -3.93 -17.87
N PRO A 120 -11.63 -3.07 -16.84
CA PRO A 120 -10.55 -2.84 -15.90
C PRO A 120 -10.30 -4.07 -15.02
N TYR A 121 -9.03 -4.28 -14.69
CA TYR A 121 -8.63 -5.27 -13.71
C TYR A 121 -8.93 -4.73 -12.31
N LYS A 122 -9.81 -5.39 -11.56
CA LYS A 122 -10.15 -5.00 -10.18
C LYS A 122 -9.11 -5.57 -9.23
N LEU A 123 -8.35 -4.71 -8.54
CA LEU A 123 -7.23 -5.16 -7.70
C LEU A 123 -7.67 -5.97 -6.47
N GLN A 124 -8.90 -5.77 -6.01
CA GLN A 124 -9.54 -6.62 -5.00
C GLN A 124 -9.66 -8.10 -5.41
N ASN A 125 -9.60 -8.42 -6.71
CA ASN A 125 -9.72 -9.78 -7.23
C ASN A 125 -8.36 -10.42 -7.51
N PHE A 126 -7.26 -9.69 -7.29
CA PHE A 126 -5.92 -10.21 -7.52
C PHE A 126 -5.57 -11.23 -6.45
N THR A 127 -4.80 -12.24 -6.85
CA THR A 127 -4.09 -13.09 -5.89
C THR A 127 -2.75 -12.44 -5.59
N TRP A 128 -2.55 -12.08 -4.32
CA TRP A 128 -1.36 -11.39 -3.84
C TRP A 128 -0.38 -12.35 -3.21
N ASP A 129 0.91 -12.10 -3.44
CA ASP A 129 2.00 -12.86 -2.88
C ASP A 129 2.14 -12.62 -1.36
N ASP A 130 2.80 -13.57 -0.70
CA ASP A 130 3.08 -13.51 0.73
C ASP A 130 4.12 -12.42 1.06
N LEU A 131 3.66 -11.40 1.78
CA LEU A 131 4.48 -10.28 2.27
C LEU A 131 5.69 -10.74 3.10
N ASN A 132 5.61 -11.89 3.77
CA ASN A 132 6.70 -12.41 4.58
C ASN A 132 7.98 -12.69 3.75
N LYS A 133 7.83 -12.97 2.45
CA LYS A 133 8.96 -13.32 1.56
C LYS A 133 9.76 -12.12 1.07
N THR A 134 9.20 -10.92 1.19
CA THR A 134 9.68 -9.73 0.50
C THR A 134 9.96 -8.54 1.41
N LEU A 135 9.83 -8.74 2.72
CA LEU A 135 10.16 -7.75 3.73
C LEU A 135 11.67 -7.64 3.92
N ASP A 136 12.14 -6.41 3.97
CA ASP A 136 13.50 -6.08 4.40
C ASP A 136 13.43 -5.10 5.57
N PRO A 137 13.51 -5.60 6.82
CA PRO A 137 13.48 -4.75 8.01
C PRO A 137 14.70 -3.82 8.13
N THR A 138 15.83 -4.17 7.51
CA THR A 138 17.06 -3.36 7.56
C THR A 138 16.99 -2.19 6.57
N ALA A 139 16.45 -2.43 5.39
CA ALA A 139 16.19 -1.37 4.39
C ALA A 139 14.85 -0.67 4.59
N HIS A 140 14.01 -1.11 5.54
CA HIS A 140 12.65 -0.63 5.77
C HIS A 140 11.76 -0.69 4.51
N THR A 141 11.85 -1.81 3.78
CA THR A 141 11.09 -2.00 2.53
C THR A 141 10.19 -3.23 2.56
N ALA A 142 9.13 -3.19 1.76
CA ALA A 142 8.24 -4.31 1.50
C ALA A 142 7.83 -4.31 0.02
N LEU A 143 7.83 -5.47 -0.63
CA LEU A 143 7.39 -5.62 -2.02
C LEU A 143 6.17 -6.52 -2.09
N LEU A 144 5.04 -5.98 -2.53
CA LEU A 144 3.79 -6.71 -2.67
C LEU A 144 3.47 -6.88 -4.15
N CYS A 145 3.57 -8.11 -4.65
CA CYS A 145 3.21 -8.43 -6.03
C CYS A 145 1.91 -9.23 -6.07
N GLY A 146 1.14 -9.05 -7.14
CA GLY A 146 -0.10 -9.76 -7.35
C GLY A 146 -0.43 -9.91 -8.82
N ARG A 147 -1.36 -10.81 -9.11
CA ARG A 147 -1.77 -11.13 -10.48
C ARG A 147 -3.27 -11.35 -10.58
N ASP A 148 -3.81 -10.97 -11.74
CA ASP A 148 -5.15 -11.35 -12.17
C ASP A 148 -5.17 -12.80 -12.66
N ALA A 149 -6.35 -13.43 -12.67
CA ALA A 149 -6.51 -14.81 -13.17
C ALA A 149 -6.53 -14.91 -14.71
N SER A 150 -6.58 -13.79 -15.43
CA SER A 150 -6.58 -13.78 -16.90
C SER A 150 -5.25 -14.19 -17.52
N GLU A 151 -5.31 -14.64 -18.78
CA GLU A 151 -4.15 -15.03 -19.57
C GLU A 151 -3.12 -13.89 -19.73
N SER A 152 -3.58 -12.63 -19.73
CA SER A 152 -2.72 -11.44 -19.74
C SER A 152 -1.70 -11.41 -18.60
N PHE A 153 -2.04 -12.02 -17.46
CA PHE A 153 -1.21 -12.08 -16.26
C PHE A 153 -0.51 -13.44 -16.05
N SER A 154 -0.58 -14.37 -17.02
CA SER A 154 0.04 -15.69 -16.92
C SER A 154 1.52 -15.66 -16.52
N ASN A 155 2.29 -14.74 -17.12
CA ASN A 155 3.68 -14.43 -16.76
C ASN A 155 3.85 -13.00 -16.23
N GLY A 156 2.75 -12.34 -15.90
CA GLY A 156 2.72 -10.93 -15.54
C GLY A 156 2.42 -10.69 -14.06
N SER A 157 2.82 -9.53 -13.56
CA SER A 157 2.50 -9.10 -12.20
C SER A 157 2.38 -7.59 -12.08
N LEU A 158 1.54 -7.16 -11.14
CA LEU A 158 1.52 -5.80 -10.62
C LEU A 158 2.19 -5.80 -9.25
N CYS A 159 3.21 -4.99 -9.07
CA CYS A 159 4.00 -4.93 -7.85
C CYS A 159 3.99 -3.53 -7.23
N LEU A 160 3.79 -3.48 -5.91
CA LEU A 160 3.85 -2.28 -5.09
C LEU A 160 5.04 -2.40 -4.13
N LYS A 161 6.08 -1.60 -4.33
CA LYS A 161 7.22 -1.52 -3.42
C LYS A 161 7.07 -0.33 -2.48
N PHE A 162 6.90 -0.60 -1.21
CA PHE A 162 6.93 0.40 -0.15
C PHE A 162 8.37 0.58 0.37
N SER A 163 8.74 1.81 0.70
CA SER A 163 10.01 2.15 1.36
C SER A 163 9.80 3.31 2.34
N ALA A 164 10.37 3.19 3.54
CA ALA A 164 10.48 4.27 4.50
C ALA A 164 11.94 4.65 4.72
N PHE A 165 12.18 5.89 5.14
CA PHE A 165 13.53 6.44 5.26
C PHE A 165 13.77 6.94 6.68
N ASP A 166 15.00 6.78 7.16
CA ASP A 166 15.44 7.24 8.48
C ASP A 166 16.13 8.61 8.41
N SER A 167 16.48 9.08 7.21
CA SER A 167 17.32 10.24 6.98
C SER A 167 17.07 10.86 5.60
N GLU A 168 17.69 12.00 5.33
CA GLU A 168 17.61 12.66 4.03
C GLU A 168 18.53 12.00 3.01
N GLY A 169 18.04 11.82 1.80
CA GLY A 169 18.79 11.18 0.73
C GLY A 169 18.05 11.19 -0.59
N ARG A 170 18.63 10.49 -1.57
CA ARG A 170 18.01 10.24 -2.86
C ARG A 170 18.03 8.76 -3.14
N ASP A 171 16.94 8.29 -3.75
CA ASP A 171 16.90 6.94 -4.25
C ASP A 171 18.01 6.72 -5.30
N GLN A 172 18.71 5.60 -5.21
CA GLN A 172 19.74 5.23 -6.17
C GLN A 172 19.14 4.88 -7.54
N GLY A 173 17.88 4.41 -7.55
CA GLY A 173 17.14 4.15 -8.78
C GLY A 173 16.45 5.41 -9.31
N TRP A 174 16.42 5.56 -10.63
CA TRP A 174 15.62 6.58 -11.31
C TRP A 174 14.14 6.51 -10.88
N PRO A 175 13.44 7.65 -10.72
CA PRO A 175 13.87 9.02 -11.02
C PRO A 175 14.63 9.72 -9.87
N SER A 176 15.26 8.97 -8.96
CA SER A 176 16.10 9.49 -7.87
C SER A 176 15.41 10.53 -7.01
N LEU A 177 14.16 10.22 -6.63
CA LEU A 177 13.33 11.07 -5.78
C LEU A 177 14.08 11.40 -4.49
N LEU A 178 14.04 12.69 -4.15
CA LEU A 178 14.51 13.17 -2.86
C LEU A 178 13.56 12.64 -1.78
N HIS A 179 14.13 12.10 -0.72
CA HIS A 179 13.40 11.63 0.44
C HIS A 179 14.03 12.14 1.72
N ASN A 180 13.25 12.12 2.79
CA ASN A 180 13.69 12.39 4.15
C ASN A 180 12.96 11.49 5.15
N ALA A 181 13.32 11.64 6.43
CA ALA A 181 12.75 10.85 7.54
C ALA A 181 11.23 11.00 7.73
N ASN A 182 10.61 12.02 7.13
CA ASN A 182 9.16 12.28 7.18
C ASN A 182 8.41 11.76 5.94
N SER A 183 9.13 11.13 5.00
CA SER A 183 8.56 10.65 3.75
C SER A 183 8.62 9.14 3.66
N SER A 184 7.71 8.58 2.87
CA SER A 184 7.79 7.23 2.36
C SER A 184 7.69 7.29 0.84
N GLN A 185 8.06 6.19 0.18
CA GLN A 185 7.97 6.06 -1.26
C GLN A 185 7.23 4.78 -1.61
N LEU A 186 6.31 4.89 -2.56
CA LEU A 186 5.68 3.75 -3.20
C LEU A 186 6.11 3.72 -4.67
N ARG A 187 6.68 2.59 -5.10
CA ARG A 187 6.90 2.33 -6.53
C ARG A 187 5.88 1.31 -7.02
N VAL A 188 5.29 1.60 -8.17
CA VAL A 188 4.40 0.68 -8.88
C VAL A 188 5.14 0.13 -10.09
N GLY A 189 5.18 -1.18 -10.23
CA GLY A 189 5.71 -1.86 -11.40
C GLY A 189 4.65 -2.77 -12.03
N LEU A 190 4.52 -2.71 -13.35
CA LEU A 190 3.76 -3.67 -14.13
C LEU A 190 4.77 -4.41 -15.00
N ASP A 191 4.95 -5.70 -14.75
CA ASP A 191 5.99 -6.51 -15.41
C ASP A 191 5.37 -7.73 -16.07
N GLY A 192 5.82 -8.07 -17.28
CA GLY A 192 5.40 -9.27 -18.01
C GLY A 192 3.92 -9.37 -18.40
N VAL A 193 3.11 -8.32 -18.22
CA VAL A 193 1.68 -8.34 -18.56
C VAL A 193 1.49 -8.23 -20.07
N ALA A 194 0.80 -9.21 -20.66
CA ALA A 194 0.52 -9.21 -22.08
C ALA A 194 -0.62 -8.22 -22.40
N PRO A 195 -0.37 -7.22 -23.25
CA PRO A 195 -1.37 -6.21 -23.59
C PRO A 195 -2.49 -6.81 -24.45
N ARG A 196 -3.71 -6.28 -24.30
CA ARG A 196 -4.91 -6.65 -25.07
C ARG A 196 -5.00 -5.97 -26.43
N SER A 197 -4.17 -4.94 -26.69
CA SER A 197 -3.98 -4.30 -27.99
C SER A 197 -2.51 -4.01 -28.26
N ASN A 198 -2.15 -3.86 -29.53
CA ASN A 198 -0.81 -3.46 -29.95
C ASN A 198 -0.46 -2.01 -29.56
N ARG A 199 -1.43 -1.23 -29.09
CA ARG A 199 -1.27 0.16 -28.62
C ARG A 199 -1.82 0.33 -27.21
N SER A 200 -1.75 -0.72 -26.39
CA SER A 200 -2.23 -0.65 -25.03
C SER A 200 -1.43 0.35 -24.20
N ARG A 201 -2.14 1.23 -23.51
CA ARG A 201 -1.61 2.01 -22.38
C ARG A 201 -2.33 1.63 -21.10
N PHE A 202 -1.60 1.69 -19.99
CA PHE A 202 -2.11 1.36 -18.67
C PHE A 202 -2.22 2.59 -17.79
N SER A 203 -3.24 2.63 -16.93
CA SER A 203 -3.43 3.65 -15.91
C SER A 203 -3.86 2.99 -14.60
N LEU A 204 -3.44 3.57 -13.47
CA LEU A 204 -3.77 3.04 -12.15
C LEU A 204 -4.74 3.98 -11.45
N GLU A 205 -5.89 3.44 -11.05
CA GLU A 205 -6.86 4.17 -10.25
C GLU A 205 -6.48 4.11 -8.77
N LEU A 206 -6.39 5.30 -8.17
CA LEU A 206 -6.09 5.51 -6.76
C LEU A 206 -7.20 6.34 -6.13
N GLN A 207 -7.65 5.92 -4.95
CA GLN A 207 -8.54 6.70 -4.10
C GLN A 207 -7.80 7.12 -2.84
N ALA A 208 -7.88 8.42 -2.53
CA ALA A 208 -7.37 8.96 -1.28
C ALA A 208 -8.54 9.21 -0.34
N VAL A 209 -8.44 8.70 0.88
CA VAL A 209 -9.36 8.97 1.98
C VAL A 209 -8.60 9.75 3.04
N GLY A 210 -9.11 10.88 3.48
CA GLY A 210 -8.46 11.71 4.47
C GLY A 210 -9.44 12.51 5.29
N GLY A 211 -9.04 12.85 6.51
CA GLY A 211 -9.80 13.69 7.41
C GLY A 211 -8.89 14.49 8.33
N THR A 212 -9.36 15.67 8.76
CA THR A 212 -8.70 16.49 9.81
C THR A 212 -9.17 16.15 11.22
N GLN A 213 -10.04 15.14 11.37
CA GLN A 213 -10.50 14.59 12.65
C GLN A 213 -10.01 13.15 12.79
N PRO A 214 -9.83 12.64 14.03
CA PRO A 214 -9.53 11.23 14.25
C PRO A 214 -10.61 10.41 13.57
N MET A 215 -10.25 9.75 12.47
CA MET A 215 -11.12 8.71 11.94
C MET A 215 -11.10 7.60 12.98
N ALA A 216 -12.27 7.18 13.44
CA ALA A 216 -12.44 5.79 13.85
C ALA A 216 -11.99 4.98 12.63
N LEU A 217 -10.77 4.44 12.70
CA LEU A 217 -10.16 3.77 11.57
C LEU A 217 -11.05 2.59 11.18
N LEU A 218 -11.25 2.50 9.86
CA LEU A 218 -12.19 1.64 9.16
C LEU A 218 -12.41 0.30 9.80
#